data_AF-A0A4V1TYG8-F1
#
_entry.id   AF-A0A4V1TYG8-F1
#
_cell.length_a   1.000
_cell.length_b   1.000
_cell.length_c   1.000
_cell.angle_alpha   90.00
_cell.angle_beta   90.00
_cell.angle_gamma   90.00
#
_symmetry.space_group_name_H-M   'P 1'
#
loop_
_entity.id
_entity.type
_entity.pdbx_description
1 polymer ?
#
loop_
_entity_poly.entity_id
_entity_poly.type
_entity_poly.pdbx_seq_one_letter_code
_entity_poly.pdbx_strand_id
1 'polypeptide(L)' 'MSTVADVMTRDVKTLSPSDTVAQAAQAMAELDVGSIPVCD' A
#
# COMPACT_ATOMS: atom_id res chain seq x y z
N MET A 1 -8.36 26.27 6.67
CA MET A 1 -7.26 25.65 5.89
C MET A 1 -7.45 24.15 5.98
N SER A 2 -7.40 23.44 4.86
CA SER A 2 -7.41 21.98 4.87
C SER A 2 -6.00 21.45 5.13
N THR A 3 -5.89 20.47 6.01
CA THR A 3 -4.66 19.75 6.36
C THR A 3 -4.50 18.50 5.50
N VAL A 4 -3.30 17.92 5.44
CA VAL A 4 -3.07 16.65 4.73
C VAL A 4 -3.96 15.53 5.29
N ALA A 5 -4.21 15.54 6.61
CA ALA A 5 -5.05 14.56 7.28
C ALA A 5 -6.52 14.60 6.82
N ASP A 6 -6.96 15.73 6.24
CA ASP A 6 -8.33 15.89 5.75
C ASP A 6 -8.56 15.21 4.38
N VAL A 7 -7.48 14.88 3.64
CA VAL A 7 -7.55 14.31 2.28
C VAL A 7 -6.89 12.95 2.14
N MET A 8 -6.15 12.48 3.15
CA MET A 8 -5.45 11.20 3.08
C MET A 8 -6.41 10.00 3.11
N THR A 9 -6.13 8.98 2.30
CA THR A 9 -6.77 7.67 2.40
C THR A 9 -6.36 7.00 3.71
N ARG A 10 -7.35 6.52 4.48
CA ARG A 10 -7.10 5.91 5.81
C ARG A 10 -6.95 4.40 5.75
N ASP A 11 -7.68 3.76 4.85
CA ASP A 11 -7.62 2.31 4.65
C ASP A 11 -6.66 2.02 3.49
N VAL A 12 -5.38 1.85 3.82
CA VAL A 12 -4.32 1.61 2.85
C VAL A 12 -3.87 0.16 2.90
N LYS A 13 -3.68 -0.45 1.74
CA LYS A 13 -3.04 -1.76 1.65
C LYS A 13 -1.54 -1.61 1.90
N THR A 14 -1.02 -2.41 2.81
CA THR A 14 0.42 -2.55 3.06
C THR A 14 0.84 -4.01 2.94
N LEU A 15 2.14 -4.23 2.84
CA LEU A 15 2.78 -5.54 2.95
C LEU A 15 3.71 -5.57 4.16
N SER A 16 4.01 -6.76 4.66
CA SER A 16 5.00 -6.98 5.72
C SER A 16 6.40 -7.17 5.11
N PRO A 17 7.50 -6.80 5.82
CA PRO A 17 8.86 -7.15 5.42
C PRO A 17 9.10 -8.64 5.20
N SER A 18 8.29 -9.52 5.81
CA SER A 18 8.37 -10.97 5.62
C SER A 18 7.57 -11.49 4.42
N ASP A 19 6.74 -10.66 3.78
CA ASP A 19 6.02 -11.07 2.57
C ASP A 19 6.97 -11.31 1.40
N THR A 20 6.63 -12.26 0.56
CA THR A 20 7.42 -12.59 -0.63
C THR A 20 7.20 -11.57 -1.75
N VAL A 21 8.19 -11.45 -2.62
CA VAL A 21 8.08 -10.63 -3.85
C VAL A 21 6.90 -11.09 -4.73
N ALA A 22 6.56 -12.38 -4.71
CA ALA A 22 5.40 -12.90 -5.45
C ALA A 22 4.08 -12.34 -4.93
N GLN A 23 3.90 -12.29 -3.60
CA GLN A 23 2.72 -11.66 -2.98
C GLN A 23 2.67 -10.16 -3.29
N ALA A 24 3.83 -9.49 -3.31
CA ALA A 24 3.90 -8.08 -3.68
C ALA A 24 3.46 -7.84 -5.14
N ALA A 25 3.97 -8.64 -6.08
CA ALA A 25 3.60 -8.57 -7.50
C ALA A 25 2.12 -8.87 -7.73
N GLN A 26 1.58 -9.87 -7.02
CA GLN A 26 0.16 -10.19 -7.06
C GLN A 26 -0.69 -9.01 -6.57
N ALA A 27 -0.37 -8.45 -5.39
CA ALA A 27 -1.11 -7.32 -4.84
C ALA A 27 -1.03 -6.07 -5.74
N MET A 28 0.13 -5.81 -6.36
CA MET A 28 0.30 -4.73 -7.32
C MET A 28 -0.58 -4.90 -8.56
N ALA A 29 -0.68 -6.12 -9.09
CA ALA A 29 -1.54 -6.43 -10.24
C ALA A 29 -3.04 -6.37 -9.88
N GLU A 30 -3.43 -6.87 -8.71
CA GLU A 30 -4.83 -6.87 -8.25
C GLU A 30 -5.36 -5.45 -8.00
N LEU A 31 -4.51 -4.56 -7.50
CA LEU A 31 -4.86 -3.17 -7.20
C LEU A 31 -4.58 -2.20 -8.37
N ASP A 32 -3.95 -2.67 -9.44
CA ASP A 32 -3.48 -1.87 -10.58
C ASP A 32 -2.56 -0.70 -10.14
N VAL A 33 -1.53 -1.03 -9.34
CA VAL A 33 -0.58 -0.05 -8.79
C VAL A 33 0.87 -0.44 -9.03
N GLY A 34 1.75 0.55 -9.20
CA GLY A 34 3.19 0.35 -9.36
C GLY A 34 3.99 0.30 -8.05
N SER A 35 3.37 0.58 -6.90
CA SER A 35 4.05 0.63 -5.60
C SER A 35 3.08 0.32 -4.46
N ILE A 36 3.56 -0.42 -3.46
CA ILE A 36 2.83 -0.70 -2.20
C ILE A 36 3.75 -0.40 -1.01
N PRO A 37 3.29 0.37 0.01
CA PRO A 37 4.05 0.59 1.24
C PRO A 37 4.30 -0.71 2.02
N VAL A 38 5.47 -0.81 2.64
CA VAL A 38 5.83 -1.90 3.55
C VAL A 38 5.80 -1.38 4.99
N CYS A 39 5.14 -2.10 5.90
CA CYS A 39 5.01 -1.73 7.32
C CYS A 39 5.29 -2.93 8.24
N ASP A 40 5.74 -2.65 9.46
CA ASP A 40 6.06 -3.65 10.49
C ASP A 40 4.81 -4.38 11.02
#